data_AF-A0A7S4NQP4-F1
#
_entry.id   AF-A0A7S4NQP4-F1
#
_cell.length_a   1.000
_cell.length_b   1.000
_cell.length_c   1.000
_cell.angle_alpha   90.00
_cell.angle_beta   90.00
_cell.angle_gamma   90.00
#
_symmetry.space_group_name_H-M   'P 1'
#
loop_
_entity.id
_entity.type
_entity.pdbx_description
1 polymer ?
#
loop_
_entity_poly.entity_id
_entity_poly.type
_entity_poly.pdbx_seq_one_letter_code
_entity_poly.pdbx_strand_id
1 'polypeptide(L)'
;FEVAGVKGNGRTYSEVYLNQLMQVHGVSSDRAISVASEYPTLFSLFSAFSSPPTSLSLSQGREEEGNSEILSELTYGLSGKKLGGALSKRISKVVISSRPSDPLGRWAEGEGERGSRGERGERGS
;
A
#
# COMPACT_ATOMS: atom_id res chain seq x y z
N PHE A 1 -35.31 18.45 -30.11
CA PHE A 1 -34.86 18.21 -28.74
C PHE A 1 -33.36 18.44 -28.68
N GLU A 2 -32.96 19.65 -28.29
CA GLU A 2 -31.56 19.93 -27.97
C GLU A 2 -31.21 19.17 -26.70
N VAL A 3 -30.33 18.19 -26.81
CA VAL A 3 -29.74 17.53 -25.65
C VAL A 3 -28.70 18.50 -25.12
N ALA A 4 -29.07 19.23 -24.08
CA ALA A 4 -28.14 20.06 -23.32
C ALA A 4 -26.93 19.19 -22.96
N GLY A 5 -25.78 19.51 -23.54
CA GLY A 5 -24.52 18.85 -23.25
C GLY A 5 -24.20 19.07 -21.78
N VAL A 6 -24.43 18.04 -20.97
CA VAL A 6 -23.86 17.97 -19.62
C VAL A 6 -22.36 17.97 -19.83
N LYS A 7 -21.74 19.13 -19.74
CA LYS A 7 -20.29 19.26 -19.62
C LYS A 7 -19.95 18.66 -18.27
N GLY A 8 -19.76 17.34 -18.26
CA GLY A 8 -19.31 16.63 -17.08
C GLY A 8 -18.07 17.35 -16.58
N ASN A 9 -17.97 17.54 -15.27
CA ASN A 9 -16.75 18.01 -14.61
C ASN A 9 -15.68 16.90 -14.66
N GLY A 10 -15.52 16.31 -15.85
CA GLY A 10 -15.15 14.93 -16.09
C GLY A 10 -13.67 14.76 -15.87
N ARG A 11 -13.32 14.43 -14.64
CA ARG A 11 -11.99 13.91 -14.35
C ARG A 11 -11.79 12.68 -15.23
N THR A 12 -10.68 12.65 -15.96
CA THR A 12 -10.34 11.47 -16.72
C THR A 12 -10.03 10.32 -15.77
N TYR A 13 -10.20 9.07 -16.23
CA TYR A 13 -9.79 7.91 -15.44
C TYR A 13 -8.31 7.98 -15.02
N SER A 14 -7.45 8.59 -15.86
CA SER A 14 -6.04 8.82 -15.53
C SER A 14 -5.86 9.80 -14.38
N GLU A 15 -6.63 10.91 -14.33
CA GLU A 15 -6.59 11.86 -13.22
C GLU A 15 -7.07 11.22 -11.92
N VAL A 16 -8.14 10.43 -11.98
CA VAL A 16 -8.66 9.71 -10.80
C VAL A 16 -7.61 8.71 -10.29
N TYR A 17 -6.99 7.94 -11.19
CA TYR A 17 -5.97 6.97 -10.83
C TYR A 17 -4.71 7.62 -10.23
N LEU A 18 -4.21 8.71 -10.82
CA LEU A 18 -3.11 9.48 -10.25
C LEU A 18 -3.43 10.01 -8.84
N ASN A 19 -4.65 10.53 -8.66
CA ASN A 19 -5.11 10.99 -7.34
C ASN A 19 -5.21 9.84 -6.33
N GLN A 20 -5.64 8.65 -6.75
CA GLN A 20 -5.65 7.46 -5.89
C GLN A 20 -4.23 7.05 -5.47
N LEU A 21 -3.27 7.04 -6.40
CA LEU A 21 -1.86 6.74 -6.06
C LEU A 21 -1.30 7.75 -5.04
N MET A 22 -1.60 9.03 -5.19
CA MET A 22 -1.14 10.08 -4.27
C MET A 22 -1.77 10.01 -2.87
N GLN A 23 -2.86 9.25 -2.68
CA GLN A 23 -3.39 8.99 -1.33
C GLN A 23 -2.50 8.05 -0.52
N VAL A 24 -1.59 7.31 -1.17
CA VAL A 24 -0.63 6.46 -0.48
C VAL A 24 0.47 7.33 0.15
N HIS A 25 0.61 7.25 1.48
CA HIS A 25 1.62 8.04 2.20
C HIS A 25 3.02 7.87 1.57
N GLY A 26 3.65 8.99 1.23
CA GLY A 26 4.97 9.03 0.60
C GLY A 26 4.95 8.92 -0.93
N VAL A 27 3.79 8.90 -1.59
CA VAL A 27 3.70 9.02 -3.06
C VAL A 27 3.47 10.49 -3.42
N SER A 28 4.48 11.13 -4.02
CA SER A 28 4.36 12.46 -4.61
C SER A 28 3.76 12.39 -6.02
N SER A 29 3.43 13.54 -6.61
CA SER A 29 2.98 13.64 -8.00
C SER A 29 3.95 13.00 -8.98
N ASP A 30 5.26 13.31 -8.89
CA ASP A 30 6.29 12.67 -9.73
C ASP A 30 6.30 11.14 -9.59
N ARG A 31 6.19 10.62 -8.36
CA ARG A 31 6.15 9.17 -8.12
C ARG A 31 4.89 8.54 -8.70
N ALA A 32 3.74 9.20 -8.55
CA ALA A 32 2.48 8.73 -9.12
C ALA A 32 2.51 8.72 -10.65
N ILE A 33 3.08 9.75 -11.28
CA ILE A 33 3.25 9.83 -12.74
C ILE A 33 4.15 8.69 -13.22
N SER A 34 5.29 8.44 -12.58
CA SER A 34 6.16 7.32 -12.97
C SER A 34 5.47 5.98 -12.86
N VAL A 35 4.73 5.72 -11.78
CA VAL A 35 3.95 4.47 -11.62
C VAL A 35 2.87 4.38 -12.70
N ALA A 36 2.14 5.46 -12.97
CA ALA A 36 1.11 5.50 -13.99
C ALA A 36 1.66 5.44 -15.43
N SER A 37 2.92 5.82 -15.64
CA SER A 37 3.57 5.67 -16.95
C SER A 37 3.87 4.20 -17.24
N GLU A 38 4.35 3.45 -16.25
CA GLU A 38 4.66 2.02 -16.38
C GLU A 38 3.39 1.16 -16.32
N TYR A 39 2.44 1.52 -15.45
CA TYR A 39 1.17 0.84 -15.24
C TYR A 39 0.01 1.84 -15.40
N PRO A 40 -0.49 2.06 -16.64
CA PRO A 40 -1.46 3.10 -16.97
C PRO A 40 -2.81 3.01 -16.25
N THR A 41 -3.12 1.85 -15.68
CA THR A 41 -4.38 1.60 -14.99
C THR A 41 -4.15 0.88 -13.67
N LEU A 42 -5.11 1.04 -12.74
CA LEU A 42 -5.13 0.27 -11.50
C LEU A 42 -5.14 -1.24 -11.77
N PHE A 43 -5.84 -1.68 -12.83
CA PHE A 43 -5.88 -3.09 -13.21
C PHE A 43 -4.50 -3.61 -13.63
N SER A 44 -3.77 -2.88 -14.50
CA SER A 44 -2.41 -3.28 -14.88
C SER A 44 -1.46 -3.35 -13.68
N LEU A 45 -1.61 -2.43 -12.73
CA LEU A 45 -0.81 -2.42 -11.50
C LEU A 45 -1.17 -3.61 -10.60
N PHE A 46 -2.48 -3.89 -10.44
CA PHE A 46 -2.98 -5.05 -9.70
C PHE A 46 -2.48 -6.36 -10.32
N SER A 47 -2.60 -6.53 -11.64
CA SER A 47 -2.13 -7.73 -12.34
C SER A 47 -0.63 -7.94 -12.15
N ALA A 48 0.17 -6.86 -12.17
CA ALA A 48 1.60 -6.95 -11.93
C ALA A 48 1.89 -7.50 -10.53
N PHE A 49 1.22 -6.99 -9.50
CA PHE A 49 1.42 -7.50 -8.14
C PHE A 49 0.75 -8.85 -7.85
N SER A 50 -0.31 -9.19 -8.58
CA SER A 50 -1.03 -10.46 -8.41
C SER A 50 -0.37 -11.62 -9.16
N SER A 51 0.56 -11.34 -10.08
CA SER A 51 1.32 -12.37 -10.77
C SER A 51 2.48 -12.82 -9.87
N PRO A 52 2.53 -14.10 -9.44
CA PRO A 52 3.64 -14.59 -8.64
C PRO A 52 4.94 -14.49 -9.45
N PRO A 53 6.07 -14.03 -8.86
CA PRO A 53 7.35 -14.07 -9.55
C PRO A 53 7.71 -15.52 -9.88
N THR A 54 8.03 -15.77 -11.15
CA THR A 54 8.25 -17.11 -11.72
C THR A 54 9.46 -17.85 -11.13
N SER A 55 10.23 -17.26 -10.19
CA SER A 55 11.48 -17.84 -9.68
C SER A 55 11.44 -18.43 -8.28
N LEU A 56 10.36 -18.33 -7.48
CA LEU A 56 10.38 -18.90 -6.12
C LEU A 56 9.08 -19.61 -5.74
N SER A 57 9.17 -20.93 -5.79
CA SER A 57 8.27 -21.95 -5.24
C SER A 57 7.69 -21.62 -3.86
N LEU A 58 6.41 -21.99 -3.71
CA LEU A 58 5.82 -22.68 -2.55
C LEU A 58 6.40 -22.30 -1.18
N SER A 59 5.90 -21.23 -0.58
CA SER A 59 5.74 -21.17 0.88
C SER A 59 4.66 -20.15 1.24
N GLN A 60 3.52 -20.66 1.72
CA GLN A 60 2.51 -19.86 2.42
C GLN A 60 3.23 -19.10 3.54
N GLY A 61 3.39 -17.79 3.35
CA GLY A 61 4.13 -16.90 4.27
C GLY A 61 5.06 -15.89 3.59
N ARG A 62 5.39 -16.05 2.30
CA ARG A 62 6.40 -15.20 1.60
C ARG A 62 5.87 -14.35 0.44
N GLU A 63 4.55 -14.28 0.26
CA GLU A 63 3.91 -13.49 -0.81
C GLU A 63 4.18 -11.97 -0.67
N GLU A 64 4.57 -11.50 0.53
CA GLU A 64 4.89 -10.10 0.76
C GLU A 64 6.27 -9.65 0.25
N GLU A 65 7.21 -10.57 0.03
CA GLU A 65 8.60 -10.20 -0.29
C GLU A 65 8.78 -9.92 -1.79
N GLY A 66 8.20 -10.74 -2.67
CA GLY A 66 8.26 -10.55 -4.12
C GLY A 66 7.60 -9.25 -4.61
N ASN A 67 6.57 -8.79 -3.91
CA ASN A 67 5.86 -7.55 -4.25
C ASN A 67 6.65 -6.28 -3.92
N SER A 68 7.65 -6.40 -3.05
CA SER A 68 8.53 -5.28 -2.73
C SER A 68 9.48 -4.92 -3.87
N GLU A 69 9.66 -5.81 -4.86
CA GLU A 69 10.59 -5.60 -5.97
C GLU A 69 9.96 -4.97 -7.22
N ILE A 70 8.64 -5.13 -7.42
CA ILE A 70 7.97 -4.74 -8.69
C ILE A 70 8.14 -3.25 -9.01
N LEU A 71 8.03 -2.38 -8.00
CA LEU A 71 8.24 -0.94 -8.18
C LEU A 71 9.55 -0.44 -7.55
N SER A 72 10.40 -1.30 -6.97
CA SER A 72 11.59 -0.83 -6.24
C SER A 72 12.60 -0.16 -7.15
N GLU A 73 12.76 -0.71 -8.36
CA GLU A 73 13.70 -0.26 -9.39
C GLU A 73 13.11 0.85 -10.28
N LEU A 74 11.80 1.12 -10.17
CA LEU A 74 11.14 2.15 -10.95
C LEU A 74 11.69 3.53 -10.58
N THR A 75 12.09 4.28 -11.60
CA THR A 75 12.69 5.61 -11.43
C THR A 75 11.65 6.72 -11.58
N TYR A 76 11.84 7.83 -10.86
CA TYR A 76 10.94 8.97 -10.91
C TYR A 76 11.64 10.32 -10.89
N GLY A 77 10.92 11.30 -11.45
CA GLY A 77 11.34 12.68 -11.63
C GLY A 77 12.61 12.84 -12.45
N LEU A 78 13.02 14.09 -12.62
CA LEU A 78 14.21 14.43 -13.43
C LEU A 78 15.52 13.89 -12.83
N SER A 79 15.54 13.64 -11.52
CA SER A 79 16.72 13.10 -10.83
C SER A 79 16.93 11.59 -11.03
N GLY A 80 15.96 10.87 -11.62
CA GLY A 80 16.06 9.43 -11.85
C GLY A 80 16.16 8.60 -10.56
N LYS A 81 15.60 9.10 -9.45
CA LYS A 81 15.65 8.38 -8.17
C LYS A 81 14.77 7.14 -8.22
N LYS A 82 15.19 6.07 -7.57
CA LYS A 82 14.40 4.85 -7.42
C LYS A 82 13.32 5.01 -6.35
N LEU A 83 12.15 4.43 -6.60
CA LEU A 83 11.03 4.37 -5.66
C LEU A 83 11.37 3.60 -4.38
N GLY A 84 12.12 2.51 -4.52
CA GLY A 84 12.58 1.68 -3.41
C GLY A 84 11.51 0.72 -2.87
N GLY A 85 11.98 -0.39 -2.26
CA GLY A 85 11.11 -1.50 -1.88
C GLY A 85 10.07 -1.16 -0.80
N ALA A 86 10.35 -0.20 0.08
CA ALA A 86 9.41 0.23 1.11
C ALA A 86 8.14 0.88 0.53
N LEU A 87 8.27 1.68 -0.54
CA LEU A 87 7.12 2.26 -1.22
C LEU A 87 6.41 1.23 -2.10
N SER A 88 7.17 0.38 -2.82
CA SER A 88 6.59 -0.73 -3.59
C SER A 88 5.68 -1.60 -2.72
N LYS A 89 6.17 -2.02 -1.54
CA LYS A 89 5.41 -2.82 -0.59
C LYS A 89 4.15 -2.10 -0.08
N ARG A 90 4.24 -0.79 0.17
CA ARG A 90 3.09 0.01 0.63
C ARG A 90 2.01 0.12 -0.44
N ILE A 91 2.40 0.39 -1.68
CA ILE A 91 1.48 0.45 -2.83
C ILE A 91 0.84 -0.92 -3.05
N SER A 92 1.63 -2.00 -3.07
CA SER A 92 1.14 -3.38 -3.17
C SER A 92 0.08 -3.70 -2.12
N LYS A 93 0.32 -3.32 -0.86
CA LYS A 93 -0.63 -3.54 0.23
C LYS A 93 -1.95 -2.80 -0.02
N VAL A 94 -1.93 -1.57 -0.52
CA VAL A 94 -3.16 -0.83 -0.83
C VAL A 94 -3.90 -1.43 -2.03
N VAL A 95 -3.17 -1.92 -3.03
CA VAL A 95 -3.73 -2.39 -4.30
C VAL A 95 -4.30 -3.80 -4.19
N ILE A 96 -3.66 -4.71 -3.45
CA ILE A 96 -4.06 -6.13 -3.37
C ILE A 96 -4.78 -6.48 -2.07
N SER A 97 -4.61 -5.71 -0.99
CA SER A 97 -5.18 -6.13 0.29
C SER A 97 -6.71 -6.13 0.22
N SER A 98 -7.28 -7.31 0.40
CA SER A 98 -8.72 -7.50 0.59
C SER A 98 -9.21 -7.05 1.96
N ARG A 99 -8.31 -6.58 2.84
CA ARG A 99 -8.66 -6.07 4.17
C ARG A 99 -8.85 -4.56 4.07
N PRO A 100 -9.94 -4.00 4.64
CA PRO A 100 -10.04 -2.55 4.78
C PRO A 100 -8.79 -2.07 5.51
N SER A 101 -8.06 -1.14 4.90
CA SER A 101 -6.90 -0.53 5.52
C SER A 101 -7.37 0.15 6.80
N ASP A 102 -7.01 -0.40 7.97
CA ASP A 102 -7.27 0.23 9.27
C ASP A 102 -6.82 1.70 9.19
N PRO A 103 -7.74 2.68 9.20
CA PRO A 103 -7.36 4.08 9.08
C PRO A 103 -6.73 4.62 10.37
N LEU A 104 -6.61 3.78 11.41
CA LEU A 104 -6.22 4.15 12.76
C LEU A 104 -5.32 3.08 13.38
N GLY A 105 -4.11 2.93 12.86
CA GLY A 105 -3.03 2.25 13.57
C GLY A 105 -2.54 3.09 14.76
N ARG A 106 -3.34 3.22 15.82
CA ARG A 106 -2.98 3.70 17.17
C ARG A 106 -4.23 3.70 18.05
N TRP A 107 -4.11 3.27 19.31
CA TRP A 107 -5.01 3.47 20.47
C TRP A 107 -5.81 2.28 21.06
N ALA A 108 -5.59 1.05 20.64
CA ALA A 108 -5.92 -0.13 21.46
C ALA A 108 -4.81 -1.15 21.15
N GLU A 109 -3.90 -1.55 22.03
CA GLU A 109 -4.04 -1.86 23.44
C GLU A 109 -2.76 -1.40 24.16
N GLY A 110 -2.93 -0.52 25.13
CA GLY A 110 -1.94 -0.26 26.15
C GLY A 110 -2.52 -0.71 27.48
N GLU A 111 -1.73 -1.49 28.20
CA GLU A 111 -1.89 -1.86 29.62
C GLU A 111 -2.69 -3.12 29.93
N GLY A 112 -2.06 -4.26 29.64
CA GLY A 112 -2.46 -5.57 30.14
C GLY A 112 -1.31 -6.44 30.68
N GLU A 113 -0.13 -5.88 30.96
CA GLU A 113 0.93 -6.64 31.64
C GLU A 113 1.65 -5.77 32.68
N ARG A 114 1.19 -5.88 33.93
CA ARG A 114 2.04 -5.58 35.10
C ARG A 114 2.04 -6.78 36.04
N GLY A 115 2.97 -7.69 35.75
CA GLY A 115 3.92 -8.17 36.73
C GLY A 115 3.45 -9.24 37.71
N SER A 116 3.81 -10.49 37.40
CA SER A 116 4.24 -11.45 38.41
C SER A 116 5.32 -10.82 39.30
N ARG A 117 5.07 -10.70 40.61
CA ARG A 117 6.13 -10.52 41.61
C ARG A 117 5.72 -11.11 42.96
N GLY A 118 6.31 -12.28 43.23
CA GLY A 118 6.87 -12.78 44.49
C GLY A 118 6.22 -12.46 45.85
N GLU A 119 5.92 -13.53 46.57
CA GLU A 119 6.17 -13.80 48.00
C GLU A 119 5.90 -12.71 49.05
N ARG A 120 5.09 -13.07 50.06
CA ARG A 120 5.48 -13.18 51.49
C ARG A 120 4.30 -12.89 52.44
N GLY A 121 4.10 -13.75 53.44
CA GLY A 121 3.68 -13.31 54.77
C GLY A 121 2.47 -14.01 55.38
N GLU A 122 2.75 -14.90 56.33
CA GLU A 122 1.83 -15.49 57.30
C GLU A 122 1.00 -14.47 58.08
N ARG A 123 -0.22 -14.89 58.46
CA ARG A 123 -1.10 -14.53 59.61
C ARG A 123 -2.46 -15.13 59.26
N GLY A 124 -3.13 -16.00 59.99
CA GLY A 124 -3.13 -16.34 61.41
C GLY A 124 -4.60 -16.52 61.79
N SER A 125 -4.98 -17.67 62.35
CA SER A 125 -6.15 -17.90 63.22
C SER A 125 -5.98 -19.27 63.86
#